data_AF-A0A4R2R597-F1
#
_entry.id   AF-A0A4R2R597-F1
#
_cell.length_a   1.000
_cell.length_b   1.000
_cell.length_c   1.000
_cell.angle_alpha   90.00
_cell.angle_beta   90.00
_cell.angle_gamma   90.00
#
_symmetry.space_group_name_H-M   'P 1'
#
loop_
_entity.id
_entity.type
_entity.pdbx_description
1 polymer ?
#
loop_
_entity_poly.entity_id
_entity_poly.type
_entity_poly.pdbx_seq_one_letter_code
_entity_poly.pdbx_strand_id
1 'polypeptide(L)'
;MEFAVIPDYLYGASVRVNGKWLGIVEERPVKFRIGDVKAFTLLVEVSPLQSDPTGDVTAVPFARVIKIKDGAIVPPEVEPDGALHVRKTAQGHELHFVYPKVEVLGQGLETLLVPKQTESADFDHDGRLDVAETFATNLRGHVRVRSATGRILLQEVYPDNELHIAAADLNRDGRPDLLIFWRGALDEPLLQLWDGADGSISTFAGFTGIRRTARAETLLEKKVQTPFREWVELYRFQPVPHESPQFKLVRTEDRTLQRADVEGETLEAFLSSFEAGDRKGAMLYLTKGTPLPELNFYAHEIDRVNGGNLSAMVYHWIEPGYYDEEHVLAFDLVRQPDAVSEWKIKSIQRRVHGR
;
A
#
# COMPACT_ATOMS: atom_id res chain seq x y z
N MET A 1 -33.39 9.95 -7.94
CA MET A 1 -33.71 9.26 -6.67
C MET A 1 -33.05 9.99 -5.50
N GLU A 2 -33.76 10.19 -4.39
CA GLU A 2 -33.21 10.78 -3.16
C GLU A 2 -32.82 9.69 -2.17
N PHE A 3 -31.67 9.88 -1.52
CA PHE A 3 -31.11 8.98 -0.52
C PHE A 3 -30.76 9.73 0.76
N ALA A 4 -30.93 9.07 1.90
CA ALA A 4 -30.47 9.51 3.21
C ALA A 4 -29.71 8.38 3.89
N VAL A 5 -28.46 8.61 4.29
CA VAL A 5 -27.67 7.65 5.08
C VAL A 5 -27.92 7.90 6.55
N ILE A 6 -28.34 6.87 7.27
CA ILE A 6 -28.84 6.93 8.64
C ILE A 6 -28.12 5.88 9.48
N PRO A 7 -27.56 6.24 10.65
CA PRO A 7 -26.98 5.27 11.54
C PRO A 7 -28.09 4.63 12.41
N ASP A 8 -28.09 3.31 12.53
CA ASP A 8 -28.97 2.62 13.49
C ASP A 8 -28.37 2.53 14.91
N TYR A 9 -27.13 2.99 15.09
CA TYR A 9 -26.41 3.05 16.36
C TYR A 9 -25.66 4.38 16.55
N LEU A 10 -25.32 4.73 17.80
CA LEU A 10 -24.77 6.04 18.22
C LEU A 10 -23.36 6.38 17.70
N TYR A 11 -22.73 5.50 16.94
CA TYR A 11 -21.35 5.68 16.48
C TYR A 11 -21.39 6.37 15.13
N GLY A 12 -21.11 7.68 15.12
CA GLY A 12 -21.09 8.45 13.89
C GLY A 12 -20.17 7.85 12.83
N ALA A 13 -20.45 8.15 11.55
CA ALA A 13 -19.72 7.62 10.41
C ALA A 13 -19.26 8.71 9.47
N SER A 14 -18.09 8.53 8.85
CA SER A 14 -17.79 9.20 7.59
C SER A 14 -18.40 8.40 6.43
N VAL A 15 -19.01 9.09 5.47
CA VAL A 15 -19.71 8.47 4.33
C VAL A 15 -19.09 8.90 3.01
N ARG A 16 -18.76 7.91 2.18
CA ARG A 16 -18.46 8.12 0.75
C ARG A 16 -19.44 7.35 -0.11
N VAL A 17 -19.77 7.91 -1.27
CA VAL A 17 -20.56 7.21 -2.30
C VAL A 17 -19.84 7.32 -3.64
N ASN A 18 -19.53 6.18 -4.24
CA ASN A 18 -18.75 6.08 -5.48
C ASN A 18 -17.44 6.92 -5.41
N GLY A 19 -16.73 6.83 -4.28
CA GLY A 19 -15.48 7.58 -4.03
C GLY A 19 -15.66 9.07 -3.69
N LYS A 20 -16.88 9.63 -3.74
CA LYS A 20 -17.15 11.02 -3.36
C LYS A 20 -17.46 11.12 -1.87
N TRP A 21 -16.72 11.94 -1.14
CA TRP A 21 -17.02 12.26 0.26
C TRP A 21 -18.31 13.08 0.37
N LEU A 22 -19.25 12.59 1.19
CA LEU A 22 -20.56 13.20 1.38
C LEU A 22 -20.71 13.91 2.74
N GLY A 23 -19.92 13.53 3.74
CA GLY A 23 -19.96 14.14 5.06
C GLY A 23 -19.85 13.14 6.20
N ILE A 24 -20.15 13.65 7.40
CA ILE A 24 -20.25 12.88 8.63
C ILE A 24 -21.74 12.70 9.00
N VAL A 25 -22.11 11.48 9.34
CA VAL A 25 -23.43 11.11 9.86
C VAL A 25 -23.30 10.83 11.36
N GLU A 26 -23.83 11.69 12.21
CA GLU A 26 -23.91 11.50 13.67
C GLU A 26 -25.38 11.51 14.11
N GLU A 27 -25.94 12.69 14.41
CA GLU A 27 -27.36 12.85 14.78
C GLU A 27 -28.26 13.14 13.57
N ARG A 28 -27.67 13.59 12.46
CA ARG A 28 -28.40 14.02 11.27
C ARG A 28 -28.03 13.17 10.05
N PRO A 29 -29.02 12.73 9.25
CA PRO A 29 -28.74 11.99 8.02
C PRO A 29 -27.94 12.81 7.02
N VAL A 30 -26.99 12.15 6.34
CA VAL A 30 -26.35 12.71 5.14
C VAL A 30 -27.24 12.38 3.94
N LYS A 31 -27.68 13.40 3.22
CA LYS A 31 -28.59 13.26 2.09
C LYS A 31 -27.85 13.48 0.77
N PHE A 32 -28.21 12.71 -0.24
CA PHE A 32 -27.71 12.89 -1.60
C PHE A 32 -28.78 12.51 -2.63
N ARG A 33 -28.62 13.03 -3.84
CA ARG A 33 -29.56 12.79 -4.95
C ARG A 33 -28.81 12.28 -6.16
N ILE A 34 -29.45 11.35 -6.85
CA ILE A 34 -28.95 10.76 -8.09
C ILE A 34 -29.92 11.11 -9.22
N GLY A 35 -29.38 11.56 -10.35
CA GLY A 35 -30.14 11.80 -11.57
C GLY A 35 -30.76 10.51 -12.12
N ASP A 36 -31.69 10.63 -13.05
CA ASP A 36 -32.34 9.49 -13.67
C ASP A 36 -31.35 8.80 -14.63
N VAL A 37 -30.87 7.61 -14.27
CA VAL A 37 -29.90 6.83 -15.07
C VAL A 37 -30.41 5.41 -15.25
N LYS A 38 -30.34 4.91 -16.50
CA LYS A 38 -30.85 3.59 -16.91
C LYS A 38 -30.42 2.45 -15.98
N ALA A 39 -29.13 2.36 -15.70
CA ALA A 39 -28.58 1.44 -14.70
C ALA A 39 -27.35 2.09 -14.06
N PHE A 40 -27.23 2.00 -12.73
CA PHE A 40 -26.06 2.49 -12.01
C PHE A 40 -25.84 1.72 -10.69
N THR A 41 -24.61 1.77 -10.20
CA THR A 41 -24.17 1.16 -8.95
C THR A 41 -23.82 2.24 -7.94
N LEU A 42 -24.25 2.07 -6.68
CA LEU A 42 -23.75 2.85 -5.54
C LEU A 42 -22.83 2.00 -4.70
N LEU A 43 -21.54 2.31 -4.67
CA LEU A 43 -20.64 1.87 -3.63
C LEU A 43 -20.78 2.83 -2.44
N VAL A 44 -21.42 2.39 -1.37
CA VAL A 44 -21.60 3.15 -0.13
C VAL A 44 -20.54 2.69 0.85
N GLU A 45 -19.58 3.56 1.16
CA GLU A 45 -18.48 3.29 2.10
C GLU A 45 -18.76 4.05 3.40
N VAL A 46 -18.75 3.33 4.52
CA VAL A 46 -19.07 3.85 5.85
C VAL A 46 -17.92 3.50 6.79
N SER A 47 -17.31 4.51 7.41
CA SER A 47 -16.21 4.32 8.36
C SER A 47 -16.54 4.91 9.73
N PRO A 48 -16.34 4.18 10.83
CA PRO A 48 -16.65 4.65 12.18
C PRO A 48 -15.74 5.79 12.62
N LEU A 49 -16.31 6.75 13.35
CA LEU A 49 -15.56 7.87 13.95
C LEU A 49 -14.96 7.51 15.32
N GLN A 50 -15.50 6.48 16.00
CA GLN A 50 -15.09 6.05 17.33
C GLN A 50 -15.16 4.53 17.47
N SER A 51 -14.30 3.95 18.30
CA SER A 51 -14.37 2.55 18.75
C SER A 51 -15.52 2.35 19.75
N ASP A 52 -16.04 1.13 19.87
CA ASP A 52 -17.03 0.80 20.91
C ASP A 52 -16.44 1.06 22.31
N PRO A 53 -17.07 1.89 23.16
CA PRO A 53 -16.58 2.18 24.50
C PRO A 53 -16.57 0.95 25.43
N THR A 54 -17.23 -0.16 25.05
CA THR A 54 -17.21 -1.42 25.81
C THR A 54 -15.97 -2.27 25.56
N GLY A 55 -15.18 -2.00 24.50
CA GLY A 55 -13.88 -2.64 24.23
C GLY A 55 -13.94 -4.07 23.66
N ASP A 56 -15.09 -4.73 23.69
CA ASP A 56 -15.24 -6.13 23.25
C ASP A 56 -15.48 -6.28 21.73
N VAL A 57 -15.81 -5.18 21.05
CA VAL A 57 -16.17 -5.17 19.64
C VAL A 57 -15.58 -3.93 18.97
N THR A 58 -14.87 -4.09 17.86
CA THR A 58 -14.45 -2.95 17.05
C THR A 58 -15.42 -2.77 15.88
N ALA A 59 -15.97 -1.56 15.74
CA ALA A 59 -16.69 -1.15 14.54
C ALA A 59 -15.67 -1.08 13.39
N VAL A 60 -15.94 -1.79 12.29
CA VAL A 60 -15.04 -1.84 11.13
C VAL A 60 -15.67 -1.09 9.96
N PRO A 61 -14.90 -0.27 9.20
CA PRO A 61 -15.37 0.29 7.96
C PRO A 61 -15.89 -0.82 7.04
N PHE A 62 -16.94 -0.53 6.29
CA PHE A 62 -17.49 -1.47 5.32
C PHE A 62 -17.99 -0.71 4.10
N ALA A 63 -18.06 -1.44 2.98
CA ALA A 63 -18.61 -0.92 1.74
C ALA A 63 -19.72 -1.83 1.21
N ARG A 64 -20.79 -1.26 0.67
CA ARG A 64 -21.92 -2.01 0.11
C ARG A 64 -22.33 -1.49 -1.24
N VAL A 65 -22.76 -2.42 -2.11
CA VAL A 65 -23.26 -2.07 -3.43
C VAL A 65 -24.77 -2.13 -3.53
N ILE A 66 -25.36 -1.00 -3.92
CA ILE A 66 -26.78 -0.91 -4.27
C ILE A 66 -26.87 -0.81 -5.78
N LYS A 67 -27.42 -1.85 -6.41
CA LYS A 67 -27.68 -1.88 -7.86
C LYS A 67 -29.01 -1.21 -8.13
N ILE A 68 -29.04 -0.28 -9.08
CA ILE A 68 -30.26 0.42 -9.49
C ILE A 68 -30.47 0.28 -10.98
N LYS A 69 -31.69 -0.04 -11.38
CA LYS A 69 -32.11 -0.21 -12.76
C LYS A 69 -33.50 0.38 -12.95
N ASP A 70 -33.67 1.18 -14.00
CA ASP A 70 -34.96 1.79 -14.38
C ASP A 70 -35.64 2.54 -13.22
N GLY A 71 -34.83 3.26 -12.41
CA GLY A 71 -35.31 4.04 -11.27
C GLY A 71 -35.70 3.22 -10.03
N ALA A 72 -35.38 1.92 -10.00
CA ALA A 72 -35.65 1.02 -8.87
C ALA A 72 -34.37 0.33 -8.38
N ILE A 73 -34.29 0.10 -7.07
CA ILE A 73 -33.24 -0.74 -6.48
C ILE A 73 -33.51 -2.19 -6.88
N VAL A 74 -32.49 -2.87 -7.39
CA VAL A 74 -32.54 -4.26 -7.81
C VAL A 74 -32.14 -5.13 -6.62
N PRO A 75 -32.88 -6.21 -6.31
CA PRO A 75 -32.50 -7.14 -5.28
C PRO A 75 -31.08 -7.72 -5.45
N PRO A 76 -30.40 -8.09 -4.35
CA PRO A 76 -30.90 -8.03 -2.97
C PRO A 76 -30.96 -6.58 -2.44
N GLU A 77 -32.06 -6.23 -1.77
CA GLU A 77 -32.21 -4.90 -1.12
C GLU A 77 -31.28 -4.77 0.11
N VAL A 78 -30.80 -5.90 0.62
CA VAL A 78 -29.97 -6.04 1.83
C VAL A 78 -29.00 -7.20 1.60
N GLU A 79 -27.69 -6.97 1.79
CA GLU A 79 -26.74 -8.08 1.81
C GLU A 79 -26.90 -8.91 3.11
N PRO A 80 -26.75 -10.24 3.07
CA PRO A 80 -27.08 -11.14 4.19
C PRO A 80 -26.42 -10.82 5.53
N ASP A 81 -25.34 -10.04 5.54
CA ASP A 81 -24.64 -9.66 6.76
C ASP A 81 -25.34 -8.59 7.60
N GLY A 82 -26.42 -7.99 7.11
CA GLY A 82 -27.25 -7.05 7.86
C GLY A 82 -26.58 -5.71 8.16
N ALA A 83 -25.44 -5.41 7.55
CA ALA A 83 -24.70 -4.18 7.84
C ALA A 83 -25.33 -2.94 7.19
N LEU A 84 -26.08 -3.11 6.10
CA LEU A 84 -26.79 -2.03 5.42
C LEU A 84 -28.18 -2.49 5.00
N HIS A 85 -29.19 -1.84 5.55
CA HIS A 85 -30.60 -2.02 5.25
C HIS A 85 -31.13 -0.84 4.43
N VAL A 86 -31.79 -1.15 3.32
CA VAL A 86 -32.47 -0.14 2.52
C VAL A 86 -33.95 -0.08 2.91
N ARG A 87 -34.44 1.11 3.26
CA ARG A 87 -35.84 1.37 3.52
C ARG A 87 -36.40 2.37 2.53
N LYS A 88 -37.47 2.02 1.83
CA LYS A 88 -38.20 2.94 0.95
C LYS A 88 -39.14 3.84 1.77
N THR A 89 -39.12 5.15 1.51
CA THR A 89 -40.00 6.15 2.12
C THR A 89 -40.74 6.96 1.06
N ALA A 90 -41.65 7.84 1.49
CA ALA A 90 -42.34 8.76 0.59
C ALA A 90 -41.38 9.81 -0.01
N GLN A 91 -40.29 10.12 0.69
CA GLN A 91 -39.29 11.11 0.29
C GLN A 91 -38.11 10.50 -0.50
N GLY A 92 -37.91 9.18 -0.46
CA GLY A 92 -36.78 8.54 -1.14
C GLY A 92 -36.43 7.18 -0.56
N HIS A 93 -35.12 6.93 -0.41
CA HIS A 93 -34.60 5.72 0.21
C HIS A 93 -33.72 6.09 1.40
N GLU A 94 -33.89 5.38 2.51
CA GLU A 94 -33.06 5.48 3.70
C GLU A 94 -32.10 4.30 3.71
N LEU A 95 -30.82 4.58 3.89
CA LEU A 95 -29.74 3.62 3.99
C LEU A 95 -29.34 3.51 5.46
N HIS A 96 -29.99 2.58 6.14
CA HIS A 96 -29.80 2.29 7.56
C HIS A 96 -28.61 1.37 7.72
N PHE A 97 -27.61 1.76 8.51
CA PHE A 97 -26.43 0.93 8.69
C PHE A 97 -26.15 0.54 10.13
N VAL A 98 -25.57 -0.66 10.25
CA VAL A 98 -25.03 -1.24 11.47
C VAL A 98 -23.62 -1.70 11.17
N TYR A 99 -22.65 -1.32 12.01
CA TYR A 99 -21.28 -1.79 11.80
C TYR A 99 -21.20 -3.31 11.93
N PRO A 100 -20.54 -4.00 10.98
CA PRO A 100 -20.11 -5.37 11.20
C PRO A 100 -19.29 -5.42 12.48
N LYS A 101 -19.68 -6.32 13.39
CA LYS A 101 -18.97 -6.55 14.63
C LYS A 101 -17.93 -7.63 14.38
N VAL A 102 -16.66 -7.30 14.56
CA VAL A 102 -15.60 -8.30 14.58
C VAL A 102 -15.37 -8.72 16.03
N GLU A 103 -15.58 -10.00 16.33
CA GLU A 103 -15.18 -10.58 17.62
C GLU A 103 -13.65 -10.49 17.76
N VAL A 104 -13.21 -9.93 18.88
CA VAL A 104 -11.80 -9.96 19.28
C VAL A 104 -11.47 -11.40 19.64
N LEU A 105 -10.78 -12.10 18.74
CA LEU A 105 -10.31 -13.46 19.01
C LEU A 105 -9.27 -13.39 20.14
N GLY A 106 -9.62 -13.98 21.30
CA GLY A 106 -8.70 -14.10 22.42
C GLY A 106 -7.53 -15.04 22.10
N GLN A 107 -6.29 -14.56 22.21
CA GLN A 107 -5.41 -14.85 23.35
C GLN A 107 -4.10 -14.07 23.23
N GLY A 108 -3.84 -13.23 24.24
CA GLY A 108 -2.61 -12.49 24.46
C GLY A 108 -2.80 -11.01 24.20
N LEU A 109 -2.71 -10.20 25.26
CA LEU A 109 -2.43 -8.75 25.42
C LEU A 109 -2.28 -7.82 24.18
N GLU A 110 -2.96 -8.09 23.07
CA GLU A 110 -2.98 -7.29 21.85
C GLU A 110 -4.19 -6.36 21.94
N THR A 111 -3.88 -5.11 22.24
CA THR A 111 -4.83 -4.01 22.43
C THR A 111 -5.40 -3.53 21.08
N LEU A 112 -6.67 -3.09 21.13
CA LEU A 112 -7.43 -2.31 20.14
C LEU A 112 -7.12 -2.60 18.65
N LEU A 113 -8.04 -3.28 17.98
CA LEU A 113 -8.02 -3.43 16.52
C LEU A 113 -8.17 -2.06 15.86
N VAL A 114 -7.22 -1.70 15.02
CA VAL A 114 -7.25 -0.46 14.24
C VAL A 114 -7.52 -0.85 12.79
N PRO A 115 -8.73 -0.60 12.25
CA PRO A 115 -8.98 -0.79 10.83
C PRO A 115 -8.06 0.09 9.98
N LYS A 116 -7.48 -0.48 8.93
CA LYS A 116 -6.50 0.19 8.06
C LYS A 116 -7.08 0.49 6.68
N GLN A 117 -7.59 -0.53 6.00
CA GLN A 117 -8.09 -0.41 4.63
C GLN A 117 -9.21 -1.42 4.36
N THR A 118 -10.10 -1.09 3.43
CA THR A 118 -11.10 -2.01 2.88
C THR A 118 -11.08 -1.97 1.36
N GLU A 119 -11.25 -3.12 0.72
CA GLU A 119 -11.44 -3.28 -0.73
C GLU A 119 -12.69 -4.13 -0.99
N SER A 120 -13.30 -3.95 -2.17
CA SER A 120 -14.48 -4.73 -2.56
C SER A 120 -14.36 -5.23 -3.99
N ALA A 121 -14.56 -6.53 -4.16
CA ALA A 121 -14.52 -7.22 -5.44
C ALA A 121 -15.33 -8.52 -5.33
N ASP A 122 -15.78 -9.09 -6.44
CA ASP A 122 -16.47 -10.39 -6.47
C ASP A 122 -15.42 -11.51 -6.46
N PHE A 123 -14.84 -11.77 -5.29
CA PHE A 123 -13.67 -12.64 -5.15
C PHE A 123 -14.04 -14.12 -5.37
N ASP A 124 -15.22 -14.55 -4.93
CA ASP A 124 -15.70 -15.93 -5.18
C ASP A 124 -16.53 -16.11 -6.47
N HIS A 125 -16.77 -15.01 -7.20
CA HIS A 125 -17.45 -14.96 -8.51
C HIS A 125 -18.91 -15.44 -8.44
N ASP A 126 -19.60 -15.14 -7.35
CA ASP A 126 -21.02 -15.43 -7.17
C ASP A 126 -21.95 -14.31 -7.72
N GLY A 127 -21.37 -13.23 -8.24
CA GLY A 127 -22.07 -12.08 -8.80
C GLY A 127 -22.41 -10.98 -7.77
N ARG A 128 -21.97 -11.15 -6.53
CA ARG A 128 -22.09 -10.21 -5.42
C ARG A 128 -20.69 -9.71 -5.04
N LEU A 129 -20.63 -8.57 -4.36
CA LEU A 129 -19.32 -8.05 -3.94
C LEU A 129 -18.98 -8.61 -2.57
N ASP A 130 -17.77 -9.10 -2.47
CA ASP A 130 -17.13 -9.50 -1.25
C ASP A 130 -16.34 -8.31 -0.68
N VAL A 131 -15.92 -8.44 0.57
CA VAL A 131 -15.17 -7.39 1.28
C VAL A 131 -13.85 -7.96 1.78
N ALA A 132 -12.75 -7.38 1.33
CA ALA A 132 -11.45 -7.54 1.94
C ALA A 132 -11.21 -6.39 2.92
N GLU A 133 -10.76 -6.70 4.12
CA GLU A 133 -10.43 -5.74 5.17
C GLU A 133 -9.03 -6.01 5.70
N THR A 134 -8.34 -4.93 6.05
CA THR A 134 -7.14 -4.96 6.88
C THR A 134 -7.40 -4.28 8.20
N PHE A 135 -6.84 -4.86 9.25
CA PHE A 135 -6.83 -4.26 10.58
C PHE A 135 -5.50 -4.60 11.25
N ALA A 136 -5.06 -3.74 12.15
CA ALA A 136 -3.81 -3.87 12.85
C ALA A 136 -4.05 -3.98 14.35
N THR A 137 -3.25 -4.78 15.02
CA THR A 137 -2.98 -4.66 16.45
C THR A 137 -1.71 -3.83 16.65
N ASN A 138 -1.27 -3.67 17.89
CA ASN A 138 0.01 -3.05 18.20
C ASN A 138 1.22 -3.79 17.61
N LEU A 139 1.10 -5.08 17.26
CA LEU A 139 2.23 -5.93 16.85
C LEU A 139 2.03 -6.66 15.52
N ARG A 140 0.80 -6.74 15.01
CA ARG A 140 0.46 -7.57 13.85
C ARG A 140 -0.54 -6.88 12.94
N GLY A 141 -0.42 -7.18 11.65
CA GLY A 141 -1.43 -6.85 10.65
C GLY A 141 -2.27 -8.07 10.37
N HIS A 142 -3.53 -7.85 10.04
CA HIS A 142 -4.46 -8.90 9.69
C HIS A 142 -5.16 -8.56 8.39
N VAL A 143 -5.39 -9.58 7.57
CA VAL A 143 -6.25 -9.51 6.39
C VAL A 143 -7.41 -10.46 6.59
N ARG A 144 -8.62 -10.01 6.29
CA ARG A 144 -9.78 -10.89 6.19
C ARG A 144 -10.56 -10.60 4.92
N VAL A 145 -10.97 -11.63 4.21
CA VAL A 145 -11.94 -11.54 3.12
C VAL A 145 -13.22 -12.23 3.56
N ARG A 146 -14.35 -11.54 3.44
CA ARG A 146 -15.69 -12.09 3.67
C ARG A 146 -16.50 -12.01 2.39
N SER A 147 -17.21 -13.09 2.08
CA SER A 147 -18.18 -13.07 1.00
C SER A 147 -19.33 -12.11 1.30
N ALA A 148 -20.13 -11.79 0.28
CA ALA A 148 -21.39 -11.06 0.47
C ALA A 148 -22.34 -11.71 1.49
N THR A 149 -22.23 -13.02 1.73
CA THR A 149 -23.03 -13.75 2.72
C THR A 149 -22.44 -13.75 4.13
N GLY A 150 -21.28 -13.11 4.32
CA GLY A 150 -20.54 -13.09 5.58
C GLY A 150 -19.62 -14.31 5.80
N ARG A 151 -19.56 -15.25 4.85
CA ARG A 151 -18.64 -16.40 4.92
C ARG A 151 -17.20 -15.89 4.83
N ILE A 152 -16.31 -16.32 5.73
CA ILE A 152 -14.89 -16.01 5.62
C ILE A 152 -14.29 -16.79 4.45
N LEU A 153 -13.72 -16.09 3.47
CA LEU A 153 -13.03 -16.63 2.31
C LEU A 153 -11.51 -16.74 2.54
N LEU A 154 -10.95 -15.77 3.27
CA LEU A 154 -9.54 -15.70 3.64
C LEU A 154 -9.41 -15.05 5.02
N GLN A 155 -8.50 -15.53 5.86
CA GLN A 155 -8.11 -14.85 7.09
C GLN A 155 -6.65 -15.13 7.42
N GLU A 156 -5.80 -14.11 7.33
CA GLU A 156 -4.35 -14.23 7.47
C GLU A 156 -3.79 -13.21 8.47
N VAL A 157 -2.64 -13.53 9.05
CA VAL A 157 -1.93 -12.70 10.02
C VAL A 157 -0.50 -12.45 9.53
N TYR A 158 -0.07 -11.21 9.63
CA TYR A 158 1.20 -10.71 9.16
C TYR A 158 2.03 -10.14 10.30
N PRO A 159 3.37 -10.28 10.25
CA PRO A 159 4.24 -9.71 11.26
C PRO A 159 4.29 -8.19 11.22
N ASP A 160 3.97 -7.60 10.07
CA ASP A 160 3.88 -6.16 9.83
C ASP A 160 2.45 -5.65 10.11
N ASN A 161 2.34 -4.51 10.79
CA ASN A 161 1.07 -3.88 11.13
C ASN A 161 0.67 -2.76 10.14
N GLU A 162 1.55 -2.38 9.20
CA GLU A 162 1.27 -1.43 8.12
C GLU A 162 1.04 -2.18 6.80
N LEU A 163 -0.08 -2.90 6.74
CA LEU A 163 -0.51 -3.60 5.52
C LEU A 163 -1.17 -2.64 4.53
N HIS A 164 -0.98 -2.94 3.25
CA HIS A 164 -1.76 -2.35 2.16
C HIS A 164 -2.35 -3.46 1.29
N ILE A 165 -3.61 -3.31 0.87
CA ILE A 165 -4.27 -4.28 -0.01
C ILE A 165 -4.70 -3.63 -1.32
N ALA A 166 -4.84 -4.44 -2.37
CA ALA A 166 -5.47 -4.00 -3.62
C ALA A 166 -6.18 -5.17 -4.30
N ALA A 167 -7.32 -4.91 -4.92
CA ALA A 167 -8.00 -5.90 -5.76
C ALA A 167 -7.69 -5.66 -7.26
N ALA A 168 -7.37 -6.71 -8.00
CA ALA A 168 -7.23 -6.66 -9.46
C ALA A 168 -7.23 -8.06 -10.05
N ASP A 169 -7.79 -8.22 -11.25
CA ASP A 169 -7.58 -9.43 -12.07
C ASP A 169 -6.15 -9.39 -12.65
N LEU A 170 -5.18 -9.86 -11.86
CA LEU A 170 -3.76 -9.81 -12.17
C LEU A 170 -3.37 -10.96 -13.10
N ASN A 171 -3.99 -12.13 -12.92
CA ASN A 171 -3.77 -13.34 -13.70
C ASN A 171 -4.54 -13.37 -15.04
N ARG A 172 -5.54 -12.48 -15.22
CA ARG A 172 -6.42 -12.32 -16.41
C ARG A 172 -7.37 -13.47 -16.65
N ASP A 173 -7.82 -14.12 -15.59
CA ASP A 173 -8.80 -15.20 -15.67
C ASP A 173 -10.26 -14.72 -15.59
N GLY A 174 -10.47 -13.42 -15.35
CA GLY A 174 -11.77 -12.79 -15.21
C GLY A 174 -12.30 -12.73 -13.78
N ARG A 175 -11.54 -13.21 -12.79
CA ARG A 175 -11.81 -13.11 -11.35
C ARG A 175 -10.84 -12.11 -10.71
N PRO A 176 -11.31 -11.23 -9.82
CA PRO A 176 -10.42 -10.36 -9.08
C PRO A 176 -9.53 -11.16 -8.12
N ASP A 177 -8.23 -10.89 -8.14
CA ASP A 177 -7.27 -11.34 -7.13
C ASP A 177 -7.16 -10.31 -5.99
N LEU A 178 -6.75 -10.76 -4.80
CA LEU A 178 -6.33 -9.88 -3.71
C LEU A 178 -4.80 -9.84 -3.62
N LEU A 179 -4.24 -8.64 -3.75
CA LEU A 179 -2.83 -8.35 -3.51
C LEU A 179 -2.66 -7.77 -2.11
N ILE A 180 -1.77 -8.34 -1.32
CA ILE A 180 -1.46 -7.94 0.05
C ILE A 180 0.01 -7.56 0.11
N PHE A 181 0.29 -6.30 0.42
CA PHE A 181 1.63 -5.73 0.53
C PHE A 181 1.97 -5.55 2.00
N TRP A 182 3.18 -5.98 2.36
CA TRP A 182 3.69 -5.92 3.72
C TRP A 182 5.23 -5.95 3.72
N ARG A 183 5.84 -5.69 4.87
CA ARG A 183 7.29 -5.76 5.05
C ARG A 183 7.74 -6.94 5.90
N GLY A 184 8.72 -7.67 5.39
CA GLY A 184 9.34 -8.81 6.06
C GLY A 184 10.13 -8.43 7.31
N ALA A 185 10.71 -9.44 7.96
CA ALA A 185 11.47 -9.26 9.20
C ALA A 185 12.75 -8.42 9.00
N LEU A 186 13.25 -8.32 7.77
CA LEU A 186 14.40 -7.51 7.39
C LEU A 186 13.97 -6.22 6.68
N ASP A 187 12.73 -5.77 6.93
CA ASP A 187 12.10 -4.61 6.30
C ASP A 187 11.96 -4.74 4.78
N GLU A 188 12.07 -5.95 4.21
CA GLU A 188 12.00 -6.18 2.77
C GLU A 188 10.54 -6.15 2.26
N PRO A 189 10.24 -5.49 1.14
CA PRO A 189 8.89 -5.44 0.62
C PRO A 189 8.46 -6.80 0.05
N LEU A 190 7.30 -7.26 0.49
CA LEU A 190 6.69 -8.51 0.10
C LEU A 190 5.28 -8.27 -0.44
N LEU A 191 4.91 -9.06 -1.44
CA LEU A 191 3.58 -9.14 -2.02
C LEU A 191 3.08 -10.57 -1.85
N GLN A 192 1.98 -10.74 -1.14
CA GLN A 192 1.19 -11.96 -1.20
C GLN A 192 0.03 -11.77 -2.19
N LEU A 193 -0.10 -12.68 -3.15
CA LEU A 193 -1.20 -12.77 -4.09
C LEU A 193 -2.11 -13.91 -3.63
N TRP A 194 -3.37 -13.60 -3.34
CA TRP A 194 -4.42 -14.57 -3.16
C TRP A 194 -5.30 -14.59 -4.41
N ASP A 195 -5.31 -15.74 -5.08
CA ASP A 195 -6.06 -15.97 -6.32
C ASP A 195 -7.52 -16.28 -5.99
N GLY A 196 -8.44 -15.45 -6.47
CA GLY A 196 -9.87 -15.60 -6.19
C GLY A 196 -10.49 -16.84 -6.85
N ALA A 197 -9.85 -17.42 -7.87
CA ALA A 197 -10.39 -18.56 -8.61
C ALA A 197 -10.26 -19.88 -7.86
N ASP A 198 -9.10 -20.14 -7.26
CA ASP A 198 -8.78 -21.40 -6.60
C ASP A 198 -8.35 -21.25 -5.14
N GLY A 199 -8.27 -20.01 -4.65
CA GLY A 199 -7.86 -19.68 -3.29
C GLY A 199 -6.36 -19.87 -3.03
N SER A 200 -5.55 -20.07 -4.08
CA SER A 200 -4.12 -20.26 -3.94
C SER A 200 -3.44 -18.98 -3.44
N ILE A 201 -2.35 -19.18 -2.68
CA ILE A 201 -1.56 -18.10 -2.09
C ILE A 201 -0.14 -18.19 -2.60
N SER A 202 0.35 -17.11 -3.19
CA SER A 202 1.72 -16.98 -3.69
C SER A 202 2.40 -15.75 -3.09
N THR A 203 3.67 -15.85 -2.71
CA THR A 203 4.44 -14.73 -2.15
C THR A 203 5.61 -14.35 -3.06
N PHE A 204 5.76 -13.05 -3.30
CA PHE A 204 6.80 -12.46 -4.15
C PHE A 204 7.54 -11.35 -3.42
N ALA A 205 8.83 -11.20 -3.69
CA ALA A 205 9.65 -10.13 -3.11
C ALA A 205 9.83 -8.93 -4.05
N GLY A 206 10.02 -7.77 -3.45
CA GLY A 206 10.43 -6.54 -4.13
C GLY A 206 9.29 -5.66 -4.65
N PHE A 207 8.04 -6.12 -4.60
CA PHE A 207 6.89 -5.33 -5.07
C PHE A 207 6.30 -4.51 -3.94
N THR A 208 6.02 -3.24 -4.23
CA THR A 208 5.57 -2.23 -3.26
C THR A 208 4.19 -1.66 -3.58
N GLY A 209 3.58 -2.07 -4.70
CA GLY A 209 2.21 -1.67 -5.03
C GLY A 209 1.72 -2.16 -6.39
N ILE A 210 0.65 -1.54 -6.87
CA ILE A 210 0.12 -1.71 -8.22
C ILE A 210 -0.11 -0.38 -8.92
N ARG A 211 -0.12 -0.41 -10.25
CA ARG A 211 -0.49 0.72 -11.10
C ARG A 211 -1.52 0.32 -12.14
N ARG A 212 -2.68 0.98 -12.11
CA ARG A 212 -3.73 0.82 -13.12
C ARG A 212 -3.50 1.81 -14.25
N THR A 213 -3.43 1.30 -15.48
CA THR A 213 -3.24 2.12 -16.69
C THR A 213 -4.57 2.53 -17.30
N ALA A 214 -4.56 3.53 -18.18
CA ALA A 214 -5.75 3.97 -18.92
C ALA A 214 -6.38 2.89 -19.81
N ARG A 215 -5.69 1.78 -20.07
CA ARG A 215 -6.20 0.62 -20.84
C ARG A 215 -6.75 -0.49 -19.95
N ALA A 216 -7.07 -0.18 -18.69
CA ALA A 216 -7.52 -1.15 -17.68
C ALA A 216 -6.53 -2.28 -17.39
N GLU A 217 -5.26 -2.12 -17.75
CA GLU A 217 -4.21 -3.05 -17.35
C GLU A 217 -3.68 -2.66 -15.97
N THR A 218 -3.54 -3.66 -15.09
CA THR A 218 -2.86 -3.57 -13.80
C THR A 218 -1.42 -4.06 -13.94
N LEU A 219 -0.46 -3.24 -13.51
CA LEU A 219 0.95 -3.57 -13.44
C LEU A 219 1.41 -3.62 -11.98
N LEU A 220 2.30 -4.53 -11.65
CA LEU A 220 2.97 -4.56 -10.36
C LEU A 220 4.05 -3.48 -10.31
N GLU A 221 4.14 -2.82 -9.18
CA GLU A 221 5.07 -1.71 -8.95
C GLU A 221 6.23 -2.15 -8.06
N LYS A 222 7.46 -1.92 -8.51
CA LYS A 222 8.65 -1.86 -7.65
C LYS A 222 9.10 -0.42 -7.58
N LYS A 223 8.66 0.26 -6.54
CA LYS A 223 9.04 1.64 -6.23
C LYS A 223 10.12 1.66 -5.16
N VAL A 224 11.16 2.42 -5.43
CA VAL A 224 12.18 2.77 -4.44
C VAL A 224 12.38 4.27 -4.45
N GLN A 225 12.57 4.84 -3.26
CA GLN A 225 12.65 6.28 -3.06
C GLN A 225 13.77 6.59 -2.06
N THR A 226 14.68 7.46 -2.48
CA THR A 226 15.67 8.15 -1.64
C THR A 226 15.20 9.59 -1.41
N PRO A 227 15.86 10.39 -0.54
CA PRO A 227 15.55 11.81 -0.42
C PRO A 227 15.68 12.59 -1.74
N PHE A 228 16.54 12.16 -2.65
CA PHE A 228 16.89 12.90 -3.88
C PHE A 228 16.20 12.36 -5.14
N ARG A 229 15.83 11.09 -5.15
CA ARG A 229 15.36 10.41 -6.36
C ARG A 229 14.33 9.34 -6.04
N GLU A 230 13.37 9.22 -6.93
CA GLU A 230 12.43 8.12 -6.99
C GLU A 230 12.59 7.42 -8.33
N TRP A 231 12.54 6.09 -8.32
CA TRP A 231 12.36 5.32 -9.55
C TRP A 231 11.37 4.20 -9.32
N VAL A 232 10.66 3.90 -10.39
CA VAL A 232 9.56 2.95 -10.40
C VAL A 232 9.73 2.03 -11.59
N GLU A 233 9.79 0.73 -11.31
CA GLU A 233 9.74 -0.31 -12.32
C GLU A 233 8.34 -0.93 -12.33
N LEU A 234 7.71 -0.95 -13.49
CA LEU A 234 6.37 -1.49 -13.68
C LEU A 234 6.45 -2.83 -14.41
N TYR A 235 5.93 -3.87 -13.79
CA TYR A 235 5.99 -5.24 -14.28
C TYR A 235 4.60 -5.76 -14.64
N ARG A 236 4.54 -6.52 -15.72
CA ARG A 236 3.38 -7.35 -16.05
C ARG A 236 3.57 -8.72 -15.43
N PHE A 237 2.59 -9.15 -14.63
CA PHE A 237 2.51 -10.51 -14.13
C PHE A 237 2.10 -11.47 -15.26
N GLN A 238 2.78 -12.60 -15.34
CA GLN A 238 2.48 -13.66 -16.30
C GLN A 238 2.54 -15.00 -15.55
N PRO A 239 1.39 -15.52 -15.08
CA PRO A 239 1.34 -16.85 -14.49
C PRO A 239 1.64 -17.88 -15.58
N VAL A 240 2.48 -18.86 -15.26
CA VAL A 240 2.82 -19.95 -16.19
C VAL A 240 2.48 -21.26 -15.48
N PRO A 241 1.57 -22.08 -16.05
CA PRO A 241 1.21 -23.35 -15.43
C PRO A 241 2.44 -24.23 -15.18
N HIS A 242 2.56 -24.74 -13.95
CA HIS A 242 3.65 -25.64 -13.52
C HIS A 242 5.07 -25.04 -13.55
N GLU A 243 5.20 -23.73 -13.72
CA GLU A 243 6.48 -23.03 -13.69
C GLU A 243 6.44 -21.87 -12.69
N SER A 244 7.62 -21.32 -12.37
CA SER A 244 7.69 -20.09 -11.59
C SER A 244 7.04 -18.93 -12.36
N PRO A 245 6.22 -18.09 -11.70
CA PRO A 245 5.59 -16.96 -12.34
C PRO A 245 6.63 -16.01 -12.92
N GLN A 246 6.30 -15.44 -14.07
CA GLN A 246 7.17 -14.54 -14.81
C GLN A 246 6.73 -13.08 -14.62
N PHE A 247 7.72 -12.19 -14.52
CA PHE A 247 7.50 -10.76 -14.36
C PHE A 247 8.20 -10.01 -15.48
N LYS A 248 7.43 -9.51 -16.43
CA LYS A 248 7.97 -8.78 -17.58
C LYS A 248 8.02 -7.30 -17.28
N LEU A 249 9.22 -6.71 -17.23
CA LEU A 249 9.39 -5.26 -17.13
C LEU A 249 8.74 -4.59 -18.34
N VAL A 250 7.80 -3.68 -18.07
CA VAL A 250 7.06 -2.93 -19.09
C VAL A 250 7.65 -1.53 -19.25
N ARG A 251 7.95 -0.87 -18.13
CA ARG A 251 8.45 0.51 -18.11
C ARG A 251 9.27 0.76 -16.87
N THR A 252 10.29 1.59 -17.00
CA THR A 252 10.97 2.25 -15.89
C THR A 252 10.64 3.73 -15.96
N GLU A 253 10.34 4.30 -14.80
CA GLU A 253 10.10 5.73 -14.62
C GLU A 253 11.07 6.23 -13.56
N ASP A 254 11.63 7.41 -13.77
CA ASP A 254 12.52 8.02 -12.80
C ASP A 254 12.29 9.52 -12.68
N ARG A 255 12.48 10.00 -11.44
CA ARG A 255 12.21 11.37 -11.07
C ARG A 255 13.21 11.85 -10.04
N THR A 256 13.86 12.96 -10.32
CA THR A 256 14.60 13.73 -9.31
C THR A 256 13.58 14.43 -8.41
N LEU A 257 13.66 14.18 -7.11
CA LEU A 257 12.83 14.81 -6.08
C LEU A 257 13.48 16.10 -5.56
N GLN A 258 14.78 16.06 -5.34
CA GLN A 258 15.59 17.17 -4.86
C GLN A 258 16.93 17.19 -5.60
N ARG A 259 17.39 18.39 -5.94
CA ARG A 259 18.75 18.62 -6.45
C ARG A 259 19.72 18.69 -5.27
N ALA A 260 20.89 18.06 -5.39
CA ALA A 260 21.95 18.13 -4.39
C ALA A 260 22.81 19.39 -4.58
N ASP A 261 22.54 20.45 -3.82
CA ASP A 261 23.13 21.78 -4.01
C ASP A 261 24.44 21.96 -3.24
N VAL A 262 24.67 21.17 -2.20
CA VAL A 262 25.92 21.19 -1.42
C VAL A 262 26.67 19.86 -1.47
N GLU A 263 27.95 19.88 -1.06
CA GLU A 263 28.84 18.72 -1.11
C GLU A 263 28.29 17.54 -0.29
N GLY A 264 27.78 17.82 0.92
CA GLY A 264 27.19 16.81 1.80
C GLY A 264 25.94 16.16 1.21
N GLU A 265 25.07 16.93 0.55
CA GLU A 265 23.89 16.40 -0.14
C GLU A 265 24.28 15.54 -1.35
N THR A 266 25.36 15.90 -2.06
CA THR A 266 25.86 15.09 -3.18
C THR A 266 26.33 13.74 -2.68
N LEU A 267 26.99 13.71 -1.53
CA LEU A 267 27.43 12.47 -0.89
C LEU A 267 26.25 11.66 -0.37
N GLU A 268 25.28 12.29 0.29
CA GLU A 268 24.06 11.64 0.76
C GLU A 268 23.28 11.01 -0.39
N ALA A 269 23.10 11.74 -1.49
CA ALA A 269 22.41 11.24 -2.67
C ALA A 269 23.14 10.04 -3.32
N PHE A 270 24.47 10.07 -3.33
CA PHE A 270 25.29 8.97 -3.81
C PHE A 270 25.19 7.72 -2.92
N LEU A 271 25.33 7.88 -1.61
CA LEU A 271 25.33 6.76 -0.65
C LEU A 271 23.95 6.14 -0.50
N SER A 272 22.90 6.97 -0.35
CA SER A 272 21.50 6.48 -0.31
C SER A 272 21.10 5.74 -1.59
N SER A 273 21.70 6.07 -2.74
CA SER A 273 21.51 5.29 -3.97
C SER A 273 22.11 3.88 -3.85
N PHE A 274 23.26 3.71 -3.21
CA PHE A 274 23.86 2.39 -2.98
C PHE A 274 23.08 1.57 -1.96
N GLU A 275 22.71 2.19 -0.83
CA GLU A 275 21.87 1.58 0.21
C GLU A 275 20.56 1.04 -0.40
N ALA A 276 19.96 1.81 -1.31
CA ALA A 276 18.74 1.44 -2.01
C ALA A 276 18.94 0.54 -3.25
N GLY A 277 20.17 0.12 -3.55
CA GLY A 277 20.50 -0.75 -4.69
C GLY A 277 20.48 -0.08 -6.07
N ASP A 278 20.35 1.24 -6.15
CA ASP A 278 20.29 2.04 -7.38
C ASP A 278 21.66 2.43 -7.93
N ARG A 279 22.33 1.44 -8.53
CA ARG A 279 23.64 1.67 -9.16
C ARG A 279 23.59 2.73 -10.26
N LYS A 280 22.47 2.85 -10.98
CA LYS A 280 22.30 3.85 -12.05
C LYS A 280 22.13 5.25 -11.48
N GLY A 281 21.37 5.41 -10.40
CA GLY A 281 21.23 6.67 -9.67
C GLY A 281 22.55 7.13 -9.05
N ALA A 282 23.31 6.21 -8.47
CA ALA A 282 24.63 6.52 -7.91
C ALA A 282 25.60 7.08 -8.96
N MET A 283 25.57 6.56 -10.19
CA MET A 283 26.40 7.08 -11.29
C MET A 283 26.11 8.53 -11.64
N LEU A 284 24.91 9.05 -11.34
CA LEU A 284 24.56 10.45 -11.63
C LEU A 284 25.42 11.44 -10.82
N TYR A 285 25.99 11.02 -9.69
CA TYR A 285 26.78 11.88 -8.81
C TYR A 285 28.30 11.72 -9.01
N LEU A 286 28.73 10.93 -9.99
CA LEU A 286 30.15 10.75 -10.33
C LEU A 286 30.60 11.71 -11.43
N THR A 287 31.88 12.11 -11.41
CA THR A 287 32.46 12.84 -12.55
C THR A 287 32.51 11.92 -13.78
N LYS A 288 32.34 12.49 -14.98
CA LYS A 288 32.37 11.72 -16.22
C LYS A 288 33.68 10.92 -16.34
N GLY A 289 33.57 9.60 -16.50
CA GLY A 289 34.71 8.69 -16.63
C GLY A 289 35.20 8.11 -15.30
N THR A 290 34.69 8.55 -14.15
CA THR A 290 34.92 7.88 -12.87
C THR A 290 34.16 6.56 -12.84
N PRO A 291 34.81 5.42 -12.58
CA PRO A 291 34.12 4.14 -12.47
C PRO A 291 33.25 4.12 -11.21
N LEU A 292 32.07 3.50 -11.32
CA LEU A 292 31.22 3.24 -10.16
C LEU A 292 31.93 2.21 -9.25
N PRO A 293 32.19 2.52 -7.97
CA PRO A 293 32.80 1.54 -7.07
C PRO A 293 31.85 0.36 -6.81
N GLU A 294 32.42 -0.75 -6.36
CA GLU A 294 31.65 -1.81 -5.70
C GLU A 294 31.59 -1.49 -4.21
N LEU A 295 30.44 -1.00 -3.77
CA LEU A 295 30.10 -0.77 -2.38
C LEU A 295 28.90 -1.65 -2.02
N ASN A 296 28.95 -2.26 -0.84
CA ASN A 296 27.86 -3.04 -0.27
C ASN A 296 27.76 -2.70 1.22
N PHE A 297 26.74 -1.95 1.58
CA PHE A 297 26.47 -1.45 2.94
C PHE A 297 24.96 -1.23 3.08
N TYR A 298 24.49 -1.15 4.32
CA TYR A 298 23.06 -0.96 4.61
C TYR A 298 22.76 0.34 5.38
N ALA A 299 23.79 1.03 5.86
CA ALA A 299 23.67 2.31 6.51
C ALA A 299 24.94 3.12 6.29
N HIS A 300 24.83 4.44 6.40
CA HIS A 300 25.96 5.35 6.38
C HIS A 300 25.76 6.55 7.31
N GLU A 301 26.87 7.15 7.72
CA GLU A 301 26.93 8.41 8.44
C GLU A 301 27.93 9.33 7.74
N ILE A 302 27.54 10.59 7.48
CA ILE A 302 28.42 11.56 6.82
C ILE A 302 29.15 12.39 7.87
N ASP A 303 30.48 12.28 7.86
CA ASP A 303 31.38 13.04 8.72
C ASP A 303 32.11 14.14 7.96
N ARG A 304 32.39 15.25 8.65
CA ARG A 304 33.25 16.33 8.11
C ARG A 304 34.69 16.13 8.57
N VAL A 305 35.62 15.95 7.63
CA VAL A 305 37.06 16.01 7.93
C VAL A 305 37.57 17.44 7.72
N ASN A 306 38.29 17.96 8.71
CA ASN A 306 38.95 19.27 8.66
C ASN A 306 39.78 19.44 7.38
N GLY A 307 39.63 20.59 6.70
CA GLY A 307 40.46 20.98 5.56
C GLY A 307 39.87 20.74 4.17
N GLY A 308 38.56 20.46 4.05
CA GLY A 308 37.84 20.45 2.76
C GLY A 308 37.62 19.08 2.13
N ASN A 309 37.94 17.98 2.82
CA ASN A 309 37.64 16.63 2.37
C ASN A 309 36.46 16.05 3.17
N LEU A 310 35.46 15.51 2.48
CA LEU A 310 34.32 14.83 3.12
C LEU A 310 34.63 13.34 3.31
N SER A 311 34.15 12.78 4.42
CA SER A 311 34.16 11.34 4.65
C SER A 311 32.78 10.83 4.98
N ALA A 312 32.55 9.54 4.75
CA ALA A 312 31.41 8.83 5.30
C ALA A 312 31.87 7.54 5.95
N MET A 313 31.25 7.22 7.07
CA MET A 313 31.27 5.87 7.63
C MET A 313 30.17 5.07 6.96
N VAL A 314 30.47 3.84 6.55
CA VAL A 314 29.49 2.89 6.00
C VAL A 314 29.52 1.61 6.81
N TYR A 315 28.35 1.00 7.00
CA TYR A 315 28.15 -0.16 7.85
C TYR A 315 27.73 -1.38 7.03
N HIS A 316 28.47 -2.47 7.20
CA HIS A 316 28.26 -3.70 6.45
C HIS A 316 27.91 -4.83 7.43
N TRP A 317 26.89 -5.62 7.11
CA TRP A 317 26.61 -6.84 7.88
C TRP A 317 27.75 -7.86 7.70
N ILE A 318 28.26 -8.39 8.82
CA ILE A 318 29.06 -9.64 8.80
C ILE A 318 28.13 -10.81 8.49
N GLU A 319 26.98 -10.81 9.14
CA GLU A 319 25.84 -11.70 8.89
C GLU A 319 24.57 -10.83 8.84
N PRO A 320 23.62 -11.06 7.91
CA PRO A 320 22.43 -10.22 7.80
C PRO A 320 21.68 -10.08 9.13
N GLY A 321 21.61 -8.86 9.66
CA GLY A 321 20.98 -8.55 10.95
C GLY A 321 21.85 -8.81 12.20
N TYR A 322 23.14 -9.13 12.03
CA TYR A 322 24.04 -9.46 13.14
C TYR A 322 25.49 -8.97 12.90
N TYR A 323 25.96 -8.06 13.77
CA TYR A 323 27.27 -7.40 13.78
C TYR A 323 27.65 -6.63 12.50
N ASP A 324 28.25 -5.46 12.72
CA ASP A 324 28.66 -4.57 11.63
C ASP A 324 30.17 -4.47 11.52
N GLU A 325 30.65 -4.42 10.27
CA GLU A 325 31.98 -3.90 9.93
C GLU A 325 31.87 -2.44 9.50
N GLU A 326 32.67 -1.58 10.13
CA GLU A 326 32.75 -0.16 9.82
C GLU A 326 33.85 0.11 8.80
N HIS A 327 33.52 0.85 7.75
CA HIS A 327 34.50 1.35 6.79
C HIS A 327 34.38 2.85 6.60
N VAL A 328 35.53 3.52 6.52
CA VAL A 328 35.59 4.95 6.24
C VAL A 328 35.86 5.14 4.75
N LEU A 329 35.00 5.90 4.08
CA LEU A 329 35.17 6.33 2.71
C LEU A 329 35.56 7.81 2.72
N ALA A 330 36.66 8.17 2.07
CA ALA A 330 37.04 9.56 1.82
C ALA A 330 36.73 9.94 0.37
N PHE A 331 36.16 11.12 0.17
CA PHE A 331 35.63 11.57 -1.12
C PHE A 331 36.35 12.83 -1.59
N ASP A 332 36.81 12.81 -2.84
CA ASP A 332 37.28 14.01 -3.53
C ASP A 332 36.15 14.54 -4.43
N LEU A 333 35.62 15.72 -4.11
CA LEU A 333 34.55 16.35 -4.89
C LEU A 333 35.10 17.44 -5.80
N VAL A 334 34.45 17.61 -6.95
CA VAL A 334 34.71 18.70 -7.88
C VAL A 334 33.39 19.38 -8.22
N ARG A 335 33.38 20.71 -8.21
CA ARG A 335 32.22 21.49 -8.62
C ARG A 335 31.98 21.32 -10.12
N GLN A 336 30.92 20.60 -10.48
CA GLN A 336 30.52 20.31 -11.86
C GLN A 336 28.98 20.29 -11.93
N PRO A 337 28.34 21.48 -11.97
CA PRO A 337 26.90 21.59 -11.85
C PRO A 337 26.16 20.97 -13.03
N ASP A 338 25.08 20.25 -12.74
CA ASP A 338 24.12 19.77 -13.72
C ASP A 338 22.68 19.74 -13.15
N ALA A 339 21.80 19.00 -13.82
CA ALA A 339 20.39 18.90 -13.46
C ALA A 339 20.14 18.21 -12.11
N VAL A 340 21.08 17.42 -11.59
CA VAL A 340 20.87 16.63 -10.36
C VAL A 340 21.75 17.06 -9.20
N SER A 341 22.90 17.71 -9.45
CA SER A 341 23.78 18.18 -8.38
C SER A 341 24.64 19.39 -8.77
N GLU A 342 25.19 20.06 -7.76
CA GLU A 342 26.19 21.12 -7.90
C GLU A 342 27.64 20.56 -7.92
N TRP A 343 27.85 19.43 -7.23
CA TRP A 343 29.14 18.77 -7.07
C TRP A 343 29.11 17.36 -7.65
N LYS A 344 30.29 16.83 -8.01
CA LYS A 344 30.48 15.46 -8.48
C LYS A 344 31.65 14.80 -7.78
N ILE A 345 31.54 13.50 -7.53
CA ILE A 345 32.59 12.69 -6.90
C ILE A 345 33.61 12.28 -7.97
N LYS A 346 34.85 12.70 -7.79
CA LYS A 346 35.97 12.40 -8.69
C LYS A 346 36.67 11.10 -8.33
N SER A 347 36.89 10.88 -7.04
CA SER A 347 37.55 9.70 -6.48
C SER A 347 37.01 9.36 -5.10
N ILE A 348 37.10 8.07 -4.76
CA ILE A 348 36.69 7.51 -3.48
C ILE A 348 37.86 6.65 -2.97
N GLN A 349 38.28 6.89 -1.74
CA GLN A 349 39.33 6.12 -1.07
C GLN A 349 38.72 5.38 0.13
N ARG A 350 38.77 4.05 0.11
CA ARG A 350 38.37 3.23 1.27
C ARG A 350 39.53 3.13 2.25
N ARG A 351 39.28 3.50 3.50
CA ARG A 351 40.15 3.25 4.65
C ARG A 351 39.42 2.32 5.62
N VAL A 352 40.08 1.24 6.02
CA VAL A 352 39.53 0.33 7.03
C VAL A 352 39.93 0.88 8.40
N HIS A 353 38.98 1.05 9.32
CA HIS A 353 39.32 1.41 10.69
C HIS A 353 40.02 0.19 11.35
N GLY A 354 41.23 0.38 11.90
CA GLY A 354 41.90 -0.65 12.70
C GLY A 354 42.95 -1.56 12.03
N ARG A 355 43.47 -1.23 10.83
CA ARG A 355 44.73 -1.82 10.32
C ARG A 355 45.61 -0.81 9.60
#